data_AF-A0A2V4N4D6-F1
#
_entry.id   AF-A0A2V4N4D6-F1
#
_cell.length_a   1.000
_cell.length_b   1.000
_cell.length_c   1.000
_cell.angle_alpha   90.00
_cell.angle_beta   90.00
_cell.angle_gamma   90.00
#
_symmetry.space_group_name_H-M   'P 1'
#
loop_
_entity.id
_entity.type
_entity.pdbx_description
1 polymer ?
#
loop_
_entity_poly.entity_id
_entity_poly.type
_entity_poly.pdbx_seq_one_letter_code
_entity_poly.pdbx_strand_id
1 'polypeptide(L)'
;MVRPLLGGALLGAGTAGGVVAAALLGGRRPGRELPSVPDWFSTEALEGFPMDAVRPLLHRPAAPSLNRLYTAWVLARRGHDALWLSTHLELPAETARLLTTAANRD
;
A
#
# COMPACT_ATOMS: atom_id res chain seq x y z
N MET A 1 32.64 -10.80 40.47
CA MET A 1 31.45 -10.22 39.81
C MET A 1 31.93 -9.36 38.64
N VAL A 2 31.69 -9.82 37.42
CA VAL A 2 32.07 -9.14 36.16
C VAL A 2 30.96 -8.17 35.75
N ARG A 3 31.28 -6.89 35.55
CA ARG A 3 30.49 -5.92 34.75
C ARG A 3 31.43 -5.00 33.96
N PRO A 4 31.83 -5.38 32.73
CA PRO A 4 32.14 -4.45 31.64
C PRO A 4 30.81 -4.08 30.94
N LEU A 5 30.57 -3.05 30.12
CA LEU A 5 31.33 -2.18 29.21
C LEU A 5 30.69 -0.77 29.29
N LEU A 6 31.39 0.35 29.28
CA LEU A 6 32.16 0.97 28.19
C LEU A 6 31.38 1.20 26.87
N GLY A 7 31.07 2.48 26.57
CA GLY A 7 31.43 3.09 25.29
C GLY A 7 30.34 3.33 24.22
N GLY A 8 30.36 4.55 23.66
CA GLY A 8 29.76 4.93 22.37
C GLY A 8 28.52 5.81 22.51
N ALA A 9 28.57 7.13 22.65
CA ALA A 9 29.12 8.17 21.78
C ALA A 9 28.45 8.29 20.39
N LEU A 10 27.76 9.43 20.23
CA LEU A 10 27.73 10.32 19.06
C LEU A 10 26.90 9.97 17.79
N LEU A 11 26.10 10.98 17.44
CA LEU A 11 25.86 11.55 16.11
C LEU A 11 25.07 10.77 15.06
N GLY A 12 24.03 11.44 14.54
CA GLY A 12 23.34 11.06 13.32
C GLY A 12 22.27 12.07 12.92
N ALA A 13 22.68 13.31 12.62
CA ALA A 13 21.85 14.31 11.97
C ALA A 13 21.78 14.06 10.45
N GLY A 14 20.60 14.26 9.85
CA GLY A 14 20.47 14.83 8.51
C GLY A 14 20.35 13.87 7.31
N THR A 15 19.68 14.39 6.27
CA THR A 15 19.38 13.86 4.91
C THR A 15 18.13 12.97 4.83
N ALA A 16 17.14 13.18 3.96
CA ALA A 16 16.96 14.14 2.87
C ALA A 16 15.46 14.25 2.51
N GLY A 17 14.93 15.48 2.53
CA GLY A 17 13.86 15.83 1.61
C GLY A 17 14.48 15.98 0.22
N GLY A 18 14.08 15.12 -0.74
CA GLY A 18 14.51 15.28 -2.13
C GLY A 18 14.60 14.01 -2.98
N VAL A 19 13.48 13.31 -3.23
CA VAL A 19 13.35 12.42 -4.41
C VAL A 19 11.93 12.41 -5.01
N VAL A 20 11.07 13.39 -4.72
CA VAL A 20 9.68 13.37 -5.25
C VAL A 20 9.59 13.83 -6.72
N ALA A 21 10.66 14.36 -7.32
CA ALA A 21 10.59 14.98 -8.65
C ALA A 21 11.14 14.13 -9.83
N ALA A 22 11.83 13.00 -9.61
CA ALA A 22 12.56 12.32 -10.69
C ALA A 22 11.86 11.09 -11.30
N ALA A 23 10.81 10.55 -10.67
CA ALA A 23 10.15 9.33 -11.14
C ALA A 23 9.12 9.56 -12.27
N LEU A 24 8.81 10.82 -12.62
CA LEU A 24 7.79 11.13 -13.62
C LEU A 24 8.30 11.21 -15.07
N LEU A 25 9.61 11.06 -15.32
CA LEU A 25 10.18 11.27 -16.68
C LEU A 25 11.19 10.20 -17.16
N GLY A 26 11.42 9.12 -16.41
CA GLY A 26 12.57 8.23 -16.62
C GLY A 26 12.30 6.93 -17.39
N GLY A 27 11.87 7.01 -18.65
CA GLY A 27 12.23 6.08 -19.73
C GLY A 27 12.16 4.55 -19.52
N ARG A 28 11.27 3.90 -20.30
CA ARG A 28 11.38 2.49 -20.71
C ARG A 28 12.84 2.09 -20.99
N ARG A 29 13.34 1.09 -20.26
CA ARG A 29 14.49 0.27 -20.67
C ARG A 29 14.12 -1.21 -20.56
N PRO A 30 14.28 -2.01 -21.64
CA PRO A 30 14.17 -3.46 -21.55
C PRO A 30 15.50 -4.04 -21.04
N GLY A 31 15.45 -5.06 -20.19
CA GLY A 31 16.61 -5.93 -19.94
C GLY A 31 17.47 -5.60 -18.73
N ARG A 32 16.86 -5.32 -17.57
CA ARG A 32 17.54 -5.56 -16.28
C ARG A 32 16.53 -6.25 -15.39
N GLU A 33 16.84 -7.48 -14.98
CA GLU A 33 16.09 -8.23 -13.98
C GLU A 33 16.09 -7.36 -12.71
N LEU A 34 15.00 -6.60 -12.52
CA LEU A 34 14.80 -5.85 -11.31
C LEU A 34 14.64 -6.88 -10.19
N PRO A 35 15.28 -6.69 -9.01
CA PRO A 35 14.89 -7.45 -7.83
C PRO A 35 13.37 -7.37 -7.73
N SER A 36 12.71 -8.54 -7.69
CA SER A 36 11.26 -8.72 -7.68
C SER A 36 10.61 -7.53 -6.96
N VAL A 37 10.04 -6.62 -7.75
CA VAL A 37 9.15 -5.60 -7.19
C VAL A 37 8.12 -6.42 -6.45
N PRO A 38 8.00 -6.29 -5.12
CA PRO A 38 7.11 -7.15 -4.36
C PRO A 38 5.76 -7.09 -5.05
N ASP A 39 5.28 -8.28 -5.46
CA ASP A 39 4.18 -8.44 -6.41
C ASP A 39 2.88 -8.13 -5.66
N TRP A 40 2.71 -6.85 -5.33
CA TRP A 40 1.65 -6.35 -4.45
C TRP A 40 0.27 -6.64 -5.03
N PHE A 41 0.19 -6.98 -6.32
CA PHE A 41 -1.01 -7.35 -7.05
C PHE A 41 -0.93 -8.77 -7.63
N SER A 42 -0.11 -9.65 -7.04
CA SER A 42 -0.09 -11.05 -7.44
C SER A 42 -1.49 -11.66 -7.31
N THR A 43 -1.75 -12.73 -8.06
CA THR A 43 -3.03 -13.44 -8.01
C THR A 43 -3.40 -13.85 -6.60
N GLU A 44 -2.41 -14.26 -5.79
CA GLU A 44 -2.56 -14.63 -4.38
C GLU A 44 -2.90 -13.42 -3.51
N ALA A 45 -2.32 -12.25 -3.79
CA ALA A 45 -2.62 -11.02 -3.06
C ALA A 45 -4.06 -10.53 -3.33
N LEU A 46 -4.55 -10.74 -4.54
CA LEU A 46 -5.90 -10.39 -4.98
C LEU A 46 -6.93 -11.52 -4.81
N GLU A 47 -6.52 -12.68 -4.30
CA GLU A 47 -7.44 -13.75 -3.92
C GLU A 47 -8.49 -13.22 -2.92
N GLY A 48 -9.76 -13.57 -3.13
CA GLY A 48 -10.89 -13.10 -2.32
C GLY A 48 -11.34 -11.66 -2.62
N PHE A 49 -10.67 -10.92 -3.52
CA PHE A 49 -11.06 -9.55 -3.82
C PHE A 49 -12.51 -9.49 -4.31
N PRO A 50 -13.39 -8.67 -3.68
CA PRO A 50 -14.82 -8.69 -3.93
C PRO A 50 -15.18 -7.90 -5.19
N MET A 51 -14.68 -8.35 -6.35
CA MET A 51 -14.80 -7.66 -7.64
C MET A 51 -16.26 -7.33 -7.98
N ASP A 52 -17.19 -8.26 -7.72
CA ASP A 52 -18.61 -8.04 -7.99
C ASP A 52 -19.23 -6.94 -7.12
N ALA A 53 -18.74 -6.77 -5.89
CA ALA A 53 -19.24 -5.77 -4.96
C ALA A 53 -18.64 -4.37 -5.21
N VAL A 54 -17.39 -4.29 -5.70
CA VAL A 54 -16.78 -3.01 -6.11
C VAL A 54 -17.15 -2.60 -7.54
N ARG A 55 -17.59 -3.52 -8.41
CA ARG A 55 -17.95 -3.20 -9.80
C ARG A 55 -18.96 -2.06 -9.92
N PRO A 56 -20.05 -1.99 -9.14
CA PRO A 56 -20.98 -0.85 -9.21
C PRO A 56 -20.33 0.48 -8.78
N LEU A 57 -19.33 0.45 -7.90
CA LEU A 57 -18.64 1.64 -7.42
C LEU A 57 -17.77 2.27 -8.50
N LEU A 58 -17.20 1.45 -9.38
CA LEU A 58 -16.38 1.90 -10.53
C LEU A 58 -17.18 2.70 -11.57
N HIS A 59 -18.51 2.55 -11.59
CA HIS A 59 -19.39 3.24 -12.53
C HIS A 59 -19.89 4.59 -11.98
N ARG A 60 -19.57 4.93 -10.72
CA ARG A 60 -20.00 6.19 -10.11
C ARG A 60 -19.14 7.36 -10.61
N PRO A 61 -19.71 8.58 -10.72
CA PRO A 61 -18.91 9.79 -10.88
C PRO A 61 -17.93 9.91 -9.69
N ALA A 62 -16.66 10.23 -9.96
CA ALA A 62 -15.58 10.26 -8.97
C ALA A 62 -15.28 8.90 -8.29
N ALA A 63 -15.49 7.78 -8.99
CA ALA A 63 -15.09 6.47 -8.50
C ALA A 63 -13.59 6.38 -8.20
N PRO A 64 -13.19 5.70 -7.10
CA PRO A 64 -11.80 5.33 -6.89
C PRO A 64 -11.27 4.50 -8.04
N SER A 65 -10.01 4.72 -8.44
CA SER A 65 -9.39 3.90 -9.48
C SER A 65 -9.28 2.44 -9.03
N LEU A 66 -9.35 1.50 -9.97
CA LEU A 66 -9.21 0.08 -9.68
C LEU A 66 -7.89 -0.25 -8.97
N ASN A 67 -6.80 0.42 -9.35
CA ASN A 67 -5.51 0.32 -8.67
C ASN A 67 -5.60 0.73 -7.19
N ARG A 68 -6.33 1.80 -6.88
CA ARG A 68 -6.54 2.26 -5.50
C ARG A 68 -7.39 1.26 -4.70
N LEU A 69 -8.37 0.61 -5.33
CA LEU A 69 -9.15 -0.46 -4.72
C LEU A 69 -8.32 -1.72 -4.44
N TYR A 70 -7.44 -2.11 -5.37
CA TYR A 70 -6.50 -3.21 -5.16
C TYR A 70 -5.51 -2.91 -4.04
N THR A 71 -4.94 -1.69 -4.01
CA THR A 71 -4.07 -1.27 -2.90
C THR A 71 -4.81 -1.34 -1.57
N ALA A 72 -6.06 -0.89 -1.54
CA ALA A 72 -6.88 -0.93 -0.33
C ALA A 72 -7.20 -2.35 0.12
N TRP A 73 -7.45 -3.27 -0.80
CA TRP A 73 -7.64 -4.69 -0.50
C TRP A 73 -6.41 -5.32 0.16
N VAL A 74 -5.25 -5.12 -0.44
CA VAL A 74 -3.98 -5.65 0.08
C VAL A 74 -3.69 -5.09 1.47
N LEU A 75 -3.98 -3.81 1.71
CA LEU A 75 -3.80 -3.18 3.01
C LEU A 75 -4.85 -3.66 4.03
N ALA A 76 -6.10 -3.87 3.61
CA ALA A 76 -7.14 -4.46 4.46
C ALA A 76 -6.74 -5.87 4.94
N ARG A 77 -6.25 -6.73 4.03
CA ARG A 77 -5.73 -8.07 4.38
C ARG A 77 -4.50 -8.04 5.29
N ARG A 78 -3.77 -6.91 5.33
CA ARG A 78 -2.65 -6.67 6.24
C ARG A 78 -3.07 -6.08 7.58
N GLY A 79 -4.38 -5.93 7.83
CA GLY A 79 -4.93 -5.45 9.11
C GLY A 79 -5.19 -3.94 9.19
N HIS A 80 -5.09 -3.21 8.09
CA HIS A 80 -5.49 -1.80 8.07
C HIS A 80 -7.01 -1.66 8.07
N ASP A 81 -7.54 -0.86 9.00
CA ASP A 81 -8.98 -0.68 9.17
C ASP A 81 -9.60 0.31 8.16
N ALA A 82 -10.93 0.38 8.18
CA ALA A 82 -11.69 1.20 7.24
C ALA A 82 -11.39 2.70 7.39
N LEU A 83 -11.09 3.15 8.62
CA LEU A 83 -10.75 4.55 8.88
C LEU A 83 -9.42 4.87 8.23
N TRP A 84 -8.40 4.05 8.48
CA TRP A 84 -7.07 4.19 7.91
C TRP A 84 -7.13 4.24 6.38
N LEU A 85 -7.86 3.31 5.75
CA LEU A 85 -8.02 3.28 4.29
C LEU A 85 -8.75 4.51 3.76
N SER A 86 -9.82 4.97 4.42
CA SER A 86 -10.55 6.17 4.01
C SER A 86 -9.67 7.43 4.08
N THR A 87 -8.82 7.54 5.11
CA THR A 87 -7.95 8.70 5.31
C THR A 87 -6.75 8.69 4.37
N HIS A 88 -6.08 7.54 4.21
CA HIS A 88 -4.80 7.48 3.48
C HIS A 88 -4.96 7.23 1.97
N LEU A 89 -6.08 6.61 1.56
CA LEU A 89 -6.36 6.34 0.15
C LEU A 89 -7.50 7.22 -0.37
N GLU A 90 -8.00 8.16 0.44
CA GLU A 90 -9.13 9.04 0.11
C GLU A 90 -10.33 8.23 -0.42
N LEU A 91 -10.58 7.07 0.19
CA LEU A 91 -11.67 6.20 -0.20
C LEU A 91 -12.96 6.66 0.47
N PRO A 92 -14.10 6.60 -0.25
CA PRO A 92 -15.40 6.73 0.38
C PRO A 92 -15.52 5.75 1.54
N ALA A 93 -16.03 6.22 2.68
CA ALA A 93 -16.12 5.41 3.91
C ALA A 93 -16.90 4.10 3.68
N GLU A 94 -17.91 4.12 2.83
CA GLU A 94 -18.68 2.94 2.41
C GLU A 94 -17.77 1.90 1.72
N THR A 95 -16.96 2.34 0.76
CA THR A 95 -16.00 1.47 0.03
C THR A 95 -14.95 0.89 0.97
N ALA A 96 -14.38 1.71 1.87
CA ALA A 96 -13.37 1.27 2.82
C ALA A 96 -13.93 0.22 3.80
N ARG A 97 -15.18 0.41 4.28
CA ARG A 97 -15.88 -0.58 5.13
C ARG A 97 -16.18 -1.87 4.38
N LEU A 98 -16.59 -1.78 3.11
CA LEU A 98 -16.86 -2.96 2.28
C LEU A 98 -15.62 -3.83 2.16
N LEU A 99 -14.48 -3.23 1.78
CA LEU A 99 -13.23 -3.96 1.56
C LEU A 99 -12.69 -4.59 2.85
N THR A 100 -12.73 -3.88 3.97
CA THR A 100 -12.27 -4.40 5.27
C THR A 100 -13.20 -5.47 5.84
N THR A 101 -14.50 -5.32 5.67
CA THR A 101 -15.45 -6.36 6.07
C THR A 101 -15.26 -7.63 5.25
N ALA A 102 -15.01 -7.51 3.94
CA ALA A 102 -14.70 -8.65 3.09
C ALA A 102 -13.38 -9.31 3.49
N ALA A 103 -12.32 -8.52 3.71
CA ALA A 103 -11.00 -9.05 4.09
C ALA A 103 -10.97 -9.75 5.46
N ASN A 104 -11.93 -9.46 6.35
CA ASN A 104 -12.06 -10.12 7.65
C ASN A 104 -12.94 -11.38 7.62
N ARG A 105 -13.50 -11.75 6.46
CA ARG A 105 -14.40 -12.90 6.29
C ARG A 105 -13.75 -14.10 5.58
N ASP A 106 -12.60 -13.89 4.96
CA ASP A 106 -11.70 -14.93 4.43
C ASP A 106 -10.74 -15.44 5.53
#